data_AF-A0A661KBK1-F1
#
_entry.id   AF-A0A661KBK1-F1
#
_cell.length_a   1.000
_cell.length_b   1.000
_cell.length_c   1.000
_cell.angle_alpha   90.00
_cell.angle_beta   90.00
_cell.angle_gamma   90.00
#
_symmetry.space_group_name_H-M   'P 1'
#
loop_
_entity.id
_entity.type
_entity.pdbx_description
1 polymer ?
#
loop_
_entity_poly.entity_id
_entity_poly.type
_entity_poly.pdbx_seq_one_letter_code
_entity_poly.pdbx_strand_id
1 'polypeptide(L)'
;MKNAQIFRTKSLIILLAILAFLSNALAYTQTSTNPIIGVKTGQWAKYVGSEPYEEYEWMHVSFTSINETKVKLYITFNVRRTSYQSTSSQEKYHKSQIIDVKNGENNFFLFLIPSNLSIGDFIPVPLSYPRLVINGIESKEYAGVNRTVMWTHSLNMPWGGEGIIYWDRNTGLLVEILARIGNCLFSSLRLIETNVWTTSWYENLTKSFASLSPLILSVIVVFSSISLIFAKKTKIINKTKKIRQKAKFLTILAKLLMPIYKFLQRYMGRILVAFGFFLGAVSIMTLSQFDQLVFSLNSILAIVLIIIGVLIHTDAWAQAWTEKGVKIDIGAILIALAIILFAIAGICAIYRTIGATVPYKTYTGIGPSKQTSEENIIIEVVYLYPYASIASTLATIALCFAIYGFFVKIFHLS
;
A
#
# COMPACT_ATOMS: atom_id res chain seq x y z
N MET A 1 28.56 39.36 6.93
CA MET A 1 28.62 38.16 7.80
C MET A 1 27.33 37.33 7.85
N LYS A 2 26.12 37.90 8.02
CA LYS A 2 24.85 37.12 8.08
C LYS A 2 24.58 36.21 6.88
N ASN A 3 24.91 36.63 5.66
CA ASN A 3 24.67 35.82 4.46
C ASN A 3 25.56 34.56 4.37
N ALA A 4 26.78 34.61 4.93
CA ALA A 4 27.69 33.47 4.97
C ALA A 4 27.20 32.38 5.95
N GLN A 5 26.53 32.76 7.04
CA GLN A 5 25.95 31.84 8.01
C GLN A 5 24.72 31.10 7.46
N ILE A 6 23.89 31.78 6.67
CA ILE A 6 22.69 31.20 6.03
C ILE A 6 23.08 30.22 4.92
N PHE A 7 24.17 30.49 4.19
CA PHE A 7 24.68 29.58 3.17
C PHE A 7 25.20 28.28 3.81
N ARG A 8 25.97 28.38 4.91
CA ARG A 8 26.51 27.23 5.63
C ARG A 8 25.44 26.29 6.20
N THR A 9 24.35 26.83 6.75
CA THR A 9 23.27 25.98 7.30
C THR A 9 22.46 25.27 6.21
N LYS A 10 22.21 25.92 5.06
CA LYS A 10 21.51 25.28 3.93
C LYS A 10 22.35 24.15 3.30
N SER A 11 23.65 24.37 3.10
CA SER A 11 24.55 23.34 2.56
C SER A 11 24.69 22.15 3.49
N LEU A 12 24.69 22.36 4.81
CA LEU A 12 24.80 21.28 5.80
C LEU A 12 23.54 20.40 5.84
N ILE A 13 22.35 20.99 5.69
CA ILE A 13 21.08 20.24 5.62
C ILE A 13 21.02 19.40 4.34
N ILE A 14 21.44 19.95 3.20
CA ILE A 14 21.49 19.22 1.93
C ILE A 14 22.50 18.06 2.01
N LEU A 15 23.68 18.29 2.60
CA LEU A 15 24.70 17.26 2.80
C LEU A 15 24.19 16.11 3.69
N LEU A 16 23.50 16.44 4.79
CA LEU A 16 22.88 15.44 5.68
C LEU A 16 21.76 14.65 4.99
N ALA A 17 20.96 15.30 4.15
CA ALA A 17 19.94 14.62 3.36
C ALA A 17 20.55 13.66 2.31
N ILE A 18 21.64 14.07 1.65
CA ILE A 18 22.39 13.22 0.71
C ILE A 18 23.04 12.03 1.42
N LEU A 19 23.65 12.25 2.60
CA LEU A 19 24.25 11.18 3.40
C LEU A 19 23.19 10.18 3.90
N ALA A 20 22.02 10.65 4.32
CA ALA A 20 20.89 9.79 4.69
C ALA A 20 20.32 9.03 3.49
N PHE A 21 20.33 9.62 2.30
CA PHE A 21 19.91 8.93 1.07
C PHE A 21 20.93 7.85 0.66
N LEU A 22 22.23 8.16 0.72
CA LEU A 22 23.31 7.24 0.37
C LEU A 22 23.43 6.08 1.37
N SER A 23 23.22 6.31 2.67
CA SER A 23 23.24 5.22 3.67
C SER A 23 22.11 4.21 3.44
N ASN A 24 20.94 4.66 2.96
CA ASN A 24 19.85 3.78 2.56
C ASN A 24 20.17 3.01 1.27
N ALA A 25 20.89 3.61 0.32
CA ALA A 25 21.29 2.94 -0.93
C ALA A 25 22.34 1.84 -0.72
N LEU A 26 23.29 2.04 0.20
CA LEU A 26 24.34 1.04 0.52
C LEU A 26 23.80 -0.22 1.20
N ALA A 27 22.69 -0.13 1.94
CA ALA A 27 22.05 -1.28 2.58
C ALA A 27 21.49 -2.33 1.59
N TYR A 28 21.36 -2.00 0.30
CA TYR A 28 20.78 -2.88 -0.72
C TYR A 28 21.79 -3.76 -1.49
N THR A 29 23.10 -3.73 -1.17
CA THR A 29 24.13 -4.35 -2.04
C THR A 29 24.84 -5.58 -1.47
N GLN A 30 24.43 -6.14 -0.34
CA GLN A 30 24.96 -7.43 0.11
C GLN A 30 24.19 -8.58 -0.54
N THR A 31 24.71 -9.10 -1.64
CA THR A 31 24.28 -10.40 -2.19
C THR A 31 24.71 -11.50 -1.22
N SER A 32 23.79 -11.90 -0.33
CA SER A 32 23.99 -13.09 0.49
C SER A 32 24.10 -14.31 -0.41
N THR A 33 25.21 -15.03 -0.31
CA THR A 33 25.41 -16.33 -0.97
C THR A 33 24.61 -17.45 -0.29
N ASN A 34 24.08 -17.19 0.90
CA ASN A 34 23.22 -18.15 1.60
C ASN A 34 21.78 -18.08 1.05
N PRO A 35 21.10 -19.23 0.88
CA PRO A 35 19.73 -19.27 0.41
C PRO A 35 18.82 -18.45 1.34
N ILE A 36 18.04 -17.55 0.74
CA ILE A 36 17.14 -16.65 1.49
C ILE A 36 15.75 -17.28 1.55
N ILE A 37 15.22 -17.39 2.76
CA ILE A 37 13.83 -17.79 3.01
C ILE A 37 12.99 -16.51 3.13
N GLY A 38 12.09 -16.29 2.17
CA GLY A 38 11.30 -15.07 2.13
C GLY A 38 9.97 -15.14 2.91
N VAL A 39 9.71 -16.23 3.62
CA VAL A 39 8.57 -16.39 4.54
C VAL A 39 9.01 -16.24 6.00
N LYS A 40 8.07 -15.92 6.89
CA LYS A 40 8.26 -15.70 8.33
C LYS A 40 7.44 -16.72 9.13
N THR A 41 7.87 -17.00 10.37
CA THR A 41 7.10 -17.81 11.32
C THR A 41 5.71 -17.21 11.55
N GLY A 42 4.69 -18.06 11.59
CA GLY A 42 3.28 -17.67 11.72
C GLY A 42 2.59 -17.30 10.40
N GLN A 43 3.35 -17.25 9.30
CA GLN A 43 2.75 -17.14 7.98
C GLN A 43 2.17 -18.47 7.51
N TRP A 44 1.25 -18.41 6.55
CA TRP A 44 0.57 -19.57 6.00
C TRP A 44 0.13 -19.33 4.56
N ALA A 45 -0.12 -20.43 3.86
CA ALA A 45 -0.56 -20.47 2.47
C ALA A 45 -1.62 -21.58 2.31
N LYS A 46 -2.73 -21.28 1.66
CA LYS A 46 -3.84 -22.20 1.40
C LYS A 46 -3.97 -22.43 -0.10
N TYR A 47 -3.97 -23.70 -0.47
CA TYR A 47 -3.98 -24.18 -1.84
C TYR A 47 -5.25 -24.97 -2.13
N VAL A 48 -5.66 -24.96 -3.39
CA VAL A 48 -6.66 -25.86 -3.97
C VAL A 48 -5.97 -26.69 -5.05
N GLY A 49 -6.36 -27.94 -5.25
CA GLY A 49 -5.75 -28.79 -6.28
C GLY A 49 -6.71 -29.74 -6.97
N SER A 50 -6.19 -30.44 -7.98
CA SER A 50 -6.88 -31.49 -8.74
C SER A 50 -6.03 -32.78 -8.78
N GLU A 51 -6.57 -33.84 -9.37
CA GLU A 51 -6.07 -35.23 -9.38
C GLU A 51 -4.53 -35.32 -9.49
N PRO A 52 -3.81 -36.16 -8.72
CA PRO A 52 -4.29 -37.15 -7.76
C PRO A 52 -4.78 -36.53 -6.44
N TYR A 53 -4.87 -35.21 -6.36
CA TYR A 53 -5.27 -34.47 -5.17
C TYR A 53 -6.76 -34.06 -5.16
N GLU A 54 -7.60 -34.70 -5.98
CA GLU A 54 -9.07 -34.49 -6.00
C GLU A 54 -9.72 -34.77 -4.64
N GLU A 55 -9.05 -35.57 -3.82
CA GLU A 55 -9.44 -35.79 -2.44
C GLU A 55 -9.39 -34.50 -1.64
N TYR A 56 -8.68 -33.43 -2.00
CA TYR A 56 -8.54 -32.24 -1.17
C TYR A 56 -9.44 -31.08 -1.63
N GLU A 57 -10.38 -30.68 -0.78
CA GLU A 57 -11.09 -29.40 -0.93
C GLU A 57 -10.11 -28.22 -0.78
N TRP A 58 -9.15 -28.34 0.16
CA TRP A 58 -8.01 -27.42 0.27
C TRP A 58 -6.88 -28.02 1.10
N MET A 59 -5.68 -27.49 0.89
CA MET A 59 -4.49 -27.76 1.71
C MET A 59 -3.99 -26.46 2.33
N HIS A 60 -3.85 -26.42 3.66
CA HIS A 60 -3.36 -25.26 4.40
C HIS A 60 -1.98 -25.56 4.98
N VAL A 61 -0.97 -24.80 4.56
CA VAL A 61 0.43 -24.95 4.98
C VAL A 61 0.82 -23.78 5.87
N SER A 62 1.18 -24.07 7.13
CA SER A 62 1.62 -23.07 8.11
C SER A 62 3.13 -23.20 8.40
N PHE A 63 3.84 -22.07 8.40
CA PHE A 63 5.26 -22.00 8.74
C PHE A 63 5.46 -21.82 10.26
N THR A 64 5.74 -22.91 10.96
CA THR A 64 5.74 -22.94 12.44
C THR A 64 7.07 -22.56 13.08
N SER A 65 8.20 -22.85 12.44
CA SER A 65 9.52 -22.40 12.89
C SER A 65 10.49 -22.33 11.72
N ILE A 66 11.41 -21.37 11.76
CA ILE A 66 12.48 -21.20 10.77
C ILE A 66 13.79 -21.12 11.53
N ASN A 67 14.72 -22.03 11.23
CA ASN A 67 16.06 -22.04 11.79
C ASN A 67 17.07 -22.10 10.65
N GLU A 68 17.70 -20.97 10.36
CA GLU A 68 18.58 -20.78 9.21
C GLU A 68 17.92 -21.17 7.88
N THR A 69 18.22 -22.36 7.38
CA THR A 69 17.75 -22.92 6.10
C THR A 69 16.65 -23.96 6.29
N LYS A 70 16.39 -24.38 7.54
CA LYS A 70 15.41 -25.40 7.89
C LYS A 70 14.09 -24.79 8.33
N VAL A 71 13.00 -25.24 7.71
CA VAL A 71 11.64 -24.73 7.95
C VAL A 71 10.74 -25.86 8.41
N LYS A 72 10.09 -25.69 9.57
CA LYS A 72 9.08 -26.62 10.06
C LYS A 72 7.70 -26.20 9.56
N LEU A 73 7.08 -27.06 8.78
CA LEU A 73 5.74 -26.91 8.22
C LEU A 73 4.72 -27.70 9.05
N TYR A 74 3.53 -27.14 9.15
CA TYR A 74 2.33 -27.83 9.61
C TYR A 74 1.26 -27.75 8.52
N ILE A 75 0.92 -28.90 7.95
CA ILE A 75 0.04 -29.02 6.80
C ILE A 75 -1.28 -29.61 7.29
N THR A 76 -2.38 -28.96 6.95
CA THR A 76 -3.74 -29.43 7.21
C THR A 76 -4.44 -29.65 5.88
N PHE A 77 -4.95 -30.84 5.67
CA PHE A 77 -5.70 -31.24 4.50
C PHE A 77 -7.17 -31.28 4.88
N ASN A 78 -8.00 -30.61 4.10
CA ASN A 78 -9.44 -30.79 4.15
C ASN A 78 -9.86 -31.61 2.95
N VAL A 79 -10.40 -32.80 3.22
CA VAL A 79 -10.65 -33.80 2.18
C VAL A 79 -12.10 -33.65 1.68
N ARG A 80 -12.29 -33.42 0.38
CA ARG A 80 -13.59 -33.51 -0.29
C ARG A 80 -14.01 -34.98 -0.28
N ARG A 81 -15.24 -35.24 0.17
CA ARG A 81 -15.81 -36.58 0.28
C ARG A 81 -15.81 -37.27 -1.09
N THR A 82 -15.00 -38.29 -1.28
CA THR A 82 -15.11 -39.16 -2.44
C THR A 82 -16.25 -40.16 -2.22
N SER A 83 -16.91 -40.57 -3.30
CA SER A 83 -18.07 -41.48 -3.28
C SER A 83 -17.79 -42.85 -2.65
N TYR A 84 -16.53 -43.18 -2.36
CA TYR A 84 -16.09 -44.45 -1.79
C TYR A 84 -15.99 -44.47 -0.24
N GLN A 85 -16.11 -43.34 0.47
CA GLN A 85 -16.06 -43.30 1.94
C GLN A 85 -17.44 -43.04 2.56
N SER A 86 -18.07 -44.11 3.07
CA SER A 86 -19.49 -44.14 3.49
C SER A 86 -19.76 -43.83 4.97
N THR A 87 -18.86 -43.20 5.72
CA THR A 87 -19.10 -42.86 7.14
C THR A 87 -18.73 -41.43 7.49
N SER A 88 -19.38 -40.91 8.54
CA SER A 88 -19.91 -39.55 8.62
C SER A 88 -19.06 -38.54 9.41
N SER A 89 -17.88 -38.16 8.93
CA SER A 89 -17.24 -36.90 9.34
C SER A 89 -16.28 -36.37 8.27
N GLN A 90 -16.24 -35.05 8.04
CA GLN A 90 -15.15 -34.43 7.27
C GLN A 90 -13.86 -34.62 8.08
N GLU A 91 -13.03 -35.57 7.69
CA GLU A 91 -11.76 -35.78 8.38
C GLU A 91 -10.73 -34.76 7.91
N LYS A 92 -10.28 -33.92 8.85
CA LYS A 92 -9.09 -33.10 8.65
C LYS A 92 -7.87 -33.96 8.98
N TYR A 93 -7.00 -34.15 8.00
CA TYR A 93 -5.71 -34.80 8.19
C TYR A 93 -4.63 -33.76 8.43
N HIS A 94 -3.69 -34.05 9.32
CA HIS A 94 -2.59 -33.16 9.67
C HIS A 94 -1.24 -33.84 9.51
N LYS A 95 -0.27 -33.13 8.94
CA LYS A 95 1.11 -33.59 8.79
C LYS A 95 2.07 -32.49 9.21
N SER A 96 3.08 -32.82 10.01
CA SER A 96 4.21 -31.94 10.25
C SER A 96 5.45 -32.46 9.54
N GLN A 97 6.20 -31.56 8.90
CA GLN A 97 7.45 -31.91 8.23
C GLN A 97 8.48 -30.79 8.39
N ILE A 98 9.75 -31.15 8.41
CA ILE A 98 10.87 -30.20 8.39
C ILE A 98 11.52 -30.30 7.03
N ILE A 99 11.55 -29.18 6.32
CA ILE A 99 12.20 -29.06 5.01
C ILE A 99 13.49 -28.25 5.13
N ASP A 100 14.47 -28.55 4.29
CA ASP A 100 15.70 -27.75 4.20
C ASP A 100 15.76 -27.09 2.81
N VAL A 101 15.68 -25.76 2.81
CA VAL A 101 15.59 -24.94 1.59
C VAL A 101 16.94 -24.89 0.86
N LYS A 102 18.05 -25.19 1.54
CA LYS A 102 19.39 -25.15 0.94
C LYS A 102 19.66 -26.33 0.01
N ASN A 103 19.23 -27.52 0.40
CA ASN A 103 19.45 -28.76 -0.35
C ASN A 103 18.16 -29.34 -0.95
N GLY A 104 16.99 -28.79 -0.61
CA GLY A 104 15.69 -29.28 -1.04
C GLY A 104 15.18 -30.50 -0.26
N GLU A 105 15.85 -30.91 0.83
CA GLU A 105 15.49 -32.11 1.58
C GLU A 105 14.07 -32.02 2.16
N ASN A 106 13.30 -33.12 2.02
CA ASN A 106 11.90 -33.24 2.43
C ASN A 106 10.93 -32.22 1.81
N ASN A 107 11.36 -31.44 0.83
CA ASN A 107 10.55 -30.43 0.15
C ASN A 107 9.75 -31.04 -1.01
N PHE A 108 8.93 -32.04 -0.73
CA PHE A 108 8.26 -32.87 -1.74
C PHE A 108 7.37 -32.10 -2.71
N PHE A 109 6.76 -30.99 -2.28
CA PHE A 109 5.92 -30.13 -3.13
C PHE A 109 6.62 -28.84 -3.55
N LEU A 110 7.89 -28.66 -3.17
CA LEU A 110 8.64 -27.42 -3.41
C LEU A 110 7.91 -26.19 -2.85
N PHE A 111 7.30 -26.32 -1.66
CA PHE A 111 6.54 -25.25 -1.00
C PHE A 111 7.34 -23.96 -0.81
N LEU A 112 8.66 -24.11 -0.65
CA LEU A 112 9.61 -23.01 -0.57
C LEU A 112 10.80 -23.27 -1.49
N ILE A 113 11.16 -22.28 -2.28
CA ILE A 113 12.38 -22.20 -3.09
C ILE A 113 13.17 -20.98 -2.58
N PRO A 114 14.51 -20.99 -2.56
CA PRO A 114 15.25 -19.81 -2.14
C PRO A 114 14.88 -18.58 -2.99
N SER A 115 14.58 -17.44 -2.36
CA SER A 115 14.12 -16.24 -3.07
C SER A 115 15.23 -15.46 -3.76
N ASN A 116 16.49 -15.81 -3.51
CA ASN A 116 17.67 -15.19 -4.13
C ASN A 116 18.11 -15.87 -5.43
N LEU A 117 17.38 -16.88 -5.92
CA LEU A 117 17.67 -17.50 -7.22
C LEU A 117 17.19 -16.63 -8.39
N SER A 118 17.88 -16.74 -9.52
CA SER A 118 17.63 -16.01 -10.77
C SER A 118 17.48 -16.96 -11.96
N ILE A 119 17.04 -16.44 -13.11
CA ILE A 119 16.92 -17.22 -14.35
C ILE A 119 18.25 -17.92 -14.66
N GLY A 120 18.21 -19.22 -14.94
CA GLY A 120 19.38 -20.06 -15.18
C GLY A 120 19.96 -20.75 -13.96
N ASP A 121 19.58 -20.36 -12.74
CA ASP A 121 20.02 -21.04 -11.52
C ASP A 121 19.35 -22.39 -11.34
N PHE A 122 20.05 -23.30 -10.64
CA PHE A 122 19.51 -24.60 -10.26
C PHE A 122 18.66 -24.49 -8.99
N ILE A 123 17.52 -25.17 -9.00
CA ILE A 123 16.64 -25.24 -7.83
C ILE A 123 17.12 -26.38 -6.92
N PRO A 124 17.32 -26.13 -5.61
CA PRO A 124 17.55 -27.20 -4.65
C PRO A 124 16.29 -28.06 -4.51
N VAL A 125 16.38 -29.34 -4.90
CA VAL A 125 15.25 -30.27 -4.92
C VAL A 125 15.63 -31.60 -4.24
N PRO A 126 14.66 -32.35 -3.69
CA PRO A 126 14.91 -33.71 -3.20
C PRO A 126 15.49 -34.62 -4.29
N LEU A 127 16.19 -35.69 -3.90
CA LEU A 127 16.76 -36.68 -4.84
C LEU A 127 15.71 -37.34 -5.76
N SER A 128 14.44 -37.32 -5.39
CA SER A 128 13.34 -37.84 -6.20
C SER A 128 12.98 -36.94 -7.39
N TYR A 129 13.45 -35.70 -7.41
CA TYR A 129 13.20 -34.76 -8.49
C TYR A 129 14.32 -34.80 -9.54
N PRO A 130 13.98 -34.58 -10.83
CA PRO A 130 15.00 -34.28 -11.81
C PRO A 130 15.64 -32.93 -11.46
N ARG A 131 16.83 -32.69 -12.02
CA ARG A 131 17.50 -31.40 -11.90
C ARG A 131 16.64 -30.30 -12.55
N LEU A 132 16.16 -29.34 -11.77
CA LEU A 132 15.34 -28.23 -12.24
C LEU A 132 16.16 -26.94 -12.40
N VAL A 133 15.84 -26.17 -13.44
CA VAL A 133 16.47 -24.88 -13.77
C VAL A 133 15.38 -23.82 -13.93
N ILE A 134 15.63 -22.61 -13.45
CA ILE A 134 14.68 -21.50 -13.60
C ILE A 134 14.63 -21.06 -15.06
N ASN A 135 13.50 -21.25 -15.71
CA ASN A 135 13.31 -20.99 -17.15
C ASN A 135 12.94 -19.52 -17.43
N GLY A 136 12.18 -18.87 -16.55
CA GLY A 136 11.71 -17.51 -16.82
C GLY A 136 11.02 -16.82 -15.65
N ILE A 137 10.60 -15.59 -15.92
CA ILE A 137 9.87 -14.71 -14.99
C ILE A 137 8.65 -14.17 -15.72
N GLU A 138 7.52 -14.09 -15.04
CA GLU A 138 6.29 -13.50 -15.56
C GLU A 138 5.46 -12.82 -14.46
N SER A 139 4.43 -12.08 -14.85
CA SER A 139 3.49 -11.44 -13.93
C SER A 139 2.17 -12.20 -13.96
N LYS A 140 1.71 -12.68 -12.81
CA LYS A 140 0.46 -13.43 -12.66
C LYS A 140 -0.26 -13.07 -11.37
N GLU A 141 -1.58 -13.23 -11.37
CA GLU A 141 -2.43 -12.99 -10.21
C GLU A 141 -2.64 -14.27 -9.38
N TYR A 142 -2.33 -14.17 -8.09
CA TYR A 142 -2.55 -15.22 -7.10
C TYR A 142 -3.11 -14.59 -5.83
N ALA A 143 -4.04 -15.27 -5.16
CA ALA A 143 -4.76 -14.78 -3.96
C ALA A 143 -5.20 -13.29 -4.04
N GLY A 144 -5.67 -12.84 -5.21
CA GLY A 144 -6.14 -11.47 -5.44
C GLY A 144 -5.04 -10.40 -5.56
N VAL A 145 -3.77 -10.80 -5.75
CA VAL A 145 -2.63 -9.88 -5.86
C VAL A 145 -1.78 -10.24 -7.09
N ASN A 146 -1.43 -9.24 -7.89
CA ASN A 146 -0.45 -9.39 -8.97
C ASN A 146 0.97 -9.60 -8.42
N ARG A 147 1.59 -10.72 -8.80
CA ARG A 147 2.91 -11.14 -8.34
C ARG A 147 3.86 -11.34 -9.52
N THR A 148 5.12 -10.98 -9.29
CA THR A 148 6.22 -11.40 -10.17
C THR A 148 6.62 -12.81 -9.75
N VAL A 149 6.36 -13.78 -10.63
CA VAL A 149 6.60 -15.19 -10.36
C VAL A 149 7.71 -15.72 -11.25
N MET A 150 8.49 -16.63 -10.69
CA MET A 150 9.48 -17.41 -11.42
C MET A 150 8.89 -18.77 -11.76
N TRP A 151 9.35 -19.37 -12.86
CA TRP A 151 8.86 -20.68 -13.26
C TRP A 151 9.95 -21.61 -13.77
N THR A 152 9.70 -22.90 -13.62
CA THR A 152 10.51 -23.99 -14.18
C THR A 152 9.62 -25.01 -14.88
N HIS A 153 10.17 -25.68 -15.88
CA HIS A 153 9.54 -26.73 -16.64
C HIS A 153 10.39 -28.01 -16.57
N SER A 154 9.71 -29.14 -16.43
CA SER A 154 10.34 -30.46 -16.42
C SER A 154 9.49 -31.48 -17.16
N LEU A 155 10.12 -32.37 -17.92
CA LEU A 155 9.46 -33.46 -18.62
C LEU A 155 9.19 -34.70 -17.74
N ASN A 156 9.77 -34.75 -16.53
CA ASN A 156 9.74 -35.94 -15.69
C ASN A 156 9.55 -35.59 -14.21
N MET A 157 8.36 -35.13 -13.85
CA MET A 157 8.04 -34.81 -12.46
C MET A 157 7.85 -36.08 -11.60
N PRO A 158 8.06 -36.01 -10.26
CA PRO A 158 7.91 -37.18 -9.38
C PRO A 158 6.49 -37.77 -9.33
N TRP A 159 5.48 -36.95 -9.65
CA TRP A 159 4.08 -37.39 -9.78
C TRP A 159 3.72 -37.88 -11.19
N GLY A 160 4.71 -37.98 -12.09
CA GLY A 160 4.56 -38.44 -13.47
C GLY A 160 4.30 -37.32 -14.46
N GLY A 161 4.90 -37.45 -15.65
CA GLY A 161 4.67 -36.57 -16.79
C GLY A 161 5.42 -35.25 -16.75
N GLU A 162 5.00 -34.37 -17.66
CA GLU A 162 5.52 -33.03 -17.81
C GLU A 162 4.90 -32.10 -16.74
N GLY A 163 5.62 -31.10 -16.26
CA GLY A 163 5.04 -30.11 -15.36
C GLY A 163 5.73 -28.77 -15.37
N ILE A 164 4.96 -27.76 -14.94
CA ILE A 164 5.41 -26.39 -14.74
C ILE A 164 5.17 -26.02 -13.28
N ILE A 165 6.17 -25.46 -12.62
CA ILE A 165 6.06 -24.98 -11.25
C ILE A 165 6.28 -23.47 -11.25
N TYR A 166 5.45 -22.75 -10.53
CA TYR A 166 5.51 -21.31 -10.32
C TYR A 166 5.71 -21.01 -8.84
N TRP A 167 6.57 -20.05 -8.52
CA TRP A 167 6.75 -19.52 -7.17
C TRP A 167 6.93 -18.00 -7.17
N ASP A 168 6.54 -17.35 -6.08
CA ASP A 168 6.72 -15.91 -5.91
C ASP A 168 8.20 -15.55 -5.83
N ARG A 169 8.65 -14.62 -6.67
CA ARG A 169 10.07 -14.23 -6.73
C ARG A 169 10.59 -13.67 -5.42
N ASN A 170 9.78 -12.88 -4.71
CA ASN A 170 10.22 -12.16 -3.52
C ASN A 170 10.26 -13.08 -2.30
N THR A 171 9.28 -13.97 -2.17
CA THR A 171 9.13 -14.80 -0.96
C THR A 171 9.65 -16.22 -1.13
N GLY A 172 9.78 -16.70 -2.38
CA GLY A 172 10.11 -18.09 -2.68
C GLY A 172 8.93 -19.05 -2.47
N LEU A 173 7.74 -18.54 -2.17
CA LEU A 173 6.54 -19.34 -1.88
C LEU A 173 6.00 -19.96 -3.16
N LEU A 174 5.72 -21.26 -3.14
CA LEU A 174 4.99 -21.94 -4.19
C LEU A 174 3.64 -21.23 -4.44
N VAL A 175 3.33 -20.93 -5.70
CA VAL A 175 2.03 -20.35 -6.07
C VAL A 175 1.21 -21.26 -6.95
N GLU A 176 1.85 -22.06 -7.81
CA GLU A 176 1.13 -22.96 -8.70
C GLU A 176 2.01 -24.13 -9.18
N ILE A 177 1.43 -25.32 -9.28
CA ILE A 177 1.99 -26.49 -9.96
C ILE A 177 0.98 -26.89 -11.01
N LEU A 178 1.44 -27.15 -12.23
CA LEU A 178 0.66 -27.74 -13.31
C LEU A 178 1.37 -29.01 -13.78
N ALA A 179 0.70 -30.15 -13.72
CA ALA A 179 1.19 -31.43 -14.23
C ALA A 179 0.38 -31.86 -15.45
N ARG A 180 1.04 -32.40 -16.46
CA ARG A 180 0.46 -32.79 -17.74
C ARG A 180 0.92 -34.17 -18.16
N ILE A 181 0.00 -34.95 -18.71
CA ILE A 181 0.29 -36.20 -19.41
C ILE A 181 -0.10 -35.98 -20.86
N GLY A 182 0.92 -35.82 -21.73
CA GLY A 182 0.72 -35.32 -23.09
C GLY A 182 0.14 -33.90 -23.06
N ASN A 183 -0.91 -33.65 -23.84
CA ASN A 183 -1.55 -32.33 -23.92
C ASN A 183 -2.65 -32.12 -22.87
N CYS A 184 -2.91 -33.09 -22.00
CA CYS A 184 -3.96 -33.02 -20.99
C CYS A 184 -3.40 -32.57 -19.65
N LEU A 185 -4.07 -31.61 -19.00
CA LEU A 185 -3.79 -31.27 -17.61
C LEU A 185 -4.22 -32.43 -16.71
N PHE A 186 -3.26 -33.05 -16.06
CA PHE A 186 -3.46 -34.18 -15.16
C PHE A 186 -3.69 -33.71 -13.73
N SER A 187 -2.80 -32.84 -13.24
CA SER A 187 -2.87 -32.29 -11.88
C SER A 187 -2.64 -30.80 -11.86
N SER A 188 -3.23 -30.13 -10.88
CA SER A 188 -2.83 -28.78 -10.52
C SER A 188 -2.86 -28.60 -9.02
N LEU A 189 -2.02 -27.68 -8.53
CA LEU A 189 -2.10 -27.15 -7.17
C LEU A 189 -1.92 -25.65 -7.28
N ARG A 190 -2.88 -24.85 -6.81
CA ARG A 190 -2.86 -23.39 -6.94
C ARG A 190 -3.12 -22.71 -5.60
N LEU A 191 -2.34 -21.67 -5.31
CA LEU A 191 -2.49 -20.84 -4.13
C LEU A 191 -3.71 -19.92 -4.26
N ILE A 192 -4.62 -20.01 -3.31
CA ILE A 192 -5.89 -19.25 -3.29
C ILE A 192 -5.94 -18.19 -2.19
N GLU A 193 -5.29 -18.43 -1.05
CA GLU A 193 -5.26 -17.49 0.08
C GLU A 193 -3.91 -17.56 0.79
N THR A 194 -3.41 -16.43 1.29
CA THR A 194 -2.18 -16.40 2.09
C THR A 194 -2.09 -15.12 2.92
N ASN A 195 -1.42 -15.18 4.07
CA ASN A 195 -0.95 -14.00 4.81
C ASN A 195 0.55 -13.71 4.60
N VAL A 196 1.20 -14.41 3.67
CA VAL A 196 2.62 -14.14 3.34
C VAL A 196 2.74 -12.76 2.69
N TRP A 197 1.75 -12.38 1.87
CA TRP A 197 1.71 -11.10 1.19
C TRP A 197 0.92 -10.03 1.92
N THR A 198 0.34 -10.33 3.08
CA THR A 198 -0.22 -9.28 3.92
C THR A 198 0.93 -8.43 4.41
N THR A 199 1.11 -7.30 3.74
CA THR A 199 1.95 -6.21 4.19
C THR A 199 1.50 -5.85 5.60
N SER A 200 2.38 -6.01 6.59
CA SER A 200 2.08 -5.54 7.93
C SER A 200 1.67 -4.07 7.87
N TRP A 201 0.75 -3.63 8.73
CA TRP A 201 0.34 -2.22 8.78
C TRP A 201 1.55 -1.28 8.90
N TYR A 202 2.62 -1.75 9.57
CA TYR A 202 3.92 -1.08 9.68
C TYR A 202 4.71 -1.07 8.35
N GLU A 203 4.79 -2.19 7.62
CA GLU A 203 5.39 -2.23 6.27
C GLU A 203 4.61 -1.34 5.29
N ASN A 204 3.28 -1.33 5.38
CA ASN A 204 2.46 -0.40 4.62
C ASN A 204 2.73 1.05 5.04
N LEU A 205 2.84 1.35 6.33
CA LEU A 205 3.19 2.68 6.83
C LEU A 205 4.60 3.12 6.43
N THR A 206 5.57 2.20 6.36
CA THR A 206 6.97 2.48 6.02
C THR A 206 7.17 2.60 4.52
N LYS A 207 6.58 1.70 3.72
CA LYS A 207 6.52 1.84 2.24
C LYS A 207 5.75 3.08 1.84
N SER A 208 4.64 3.35 2.53
CA SER A 208 3.87 4.59 2.39
C SER A 208 4.45 5.72 3.21
N PHE A 209 5.59 5.59 3.90
CA PHE A 209 6.10 6.70 4.72
C PHE A 209 6.56 7.84 3.82
N ALA A 210 7.09 7.53 2.64
CA ALA A 210 7.36 8.53 1.62
C ALA A 210 6.07 9.27 1.21
N SER A 211 4.92 8.59 1.12
CA SER A 211 3.63 9.18 0.75
C SER A 211 2.82 9.76 1.92
N LEU A 212 3.09 9.34 3.16
CA LEU A 212 2.44 9.77 4.42
C LEU A 212 3.26 10.83 5.16
N SER A 213 4.57 10.93 4.95
CA SER A 213 5.40 11.99 5.53
C SER A 213 4.94 13.40 5.15
N PRO A 214 4.46 13.67 3.92
CA PRO A 214 3.84 14.95 3.58
C PRO A 214 2.59 15.20 4.42
N LEU A 215 1.76 14.18 4.63
CA LEU A 215 0.55 14.23 5.45
C LEU A 215 0.84 14.57 6.91
N ILE A 216 1.80 13.86 7.52
CA ILE A 216 2.24 14.12 8.90
C ILE A 216 2.78 15.55 9.03
N LEU A 217 3.62 15.98 8.07
CA LEU A 217 4.18 17.34 8.08
C LEU A 217 3.08 18.39 7.97
N SER A 218 2.09 18.20 7.11
CA SER A 218 0.95 19.11 6.99
C SER A 218 0.10 19.19 8.25
N VAL A 219 -0.16 18.06 8.93
CA VAL A 219 -0.90 18.07 10.21
C VAL A 219 -0.13 18.88 11.25
N ILE A 220 1.19 18.72 11.35
CA ILE A 220 2.05 19.49 12.26
C ILE A 220 1.98 21.00 11.92
N VAL A 221 2.03 21.34 10.64
CA VAL A 221 1.97 22.73 10.16
C VAL A 221 0.60 23.36 10.46
N VAL A 222 -0.51 22.62 10.25
CA VAL A 222 -1.86 23.07 10.58
C VAL A 222 -2.00 23.27 12.09
N PHE A 223 -1.60 22.30 12.91
CA PHE A 223 -1.63 22.42 14.38
C PHE A 223 -0.81 23.60 14.86
N SER A 224 0.41 23.78 14.33
CA SER A 224 1.26 24.93 14.66
C SER A 224 0.59 26.25 14.30
N SER A 225 -0.06 26.32 13.13
CA SER A 225 -0.79 27.51 12.67
C SER A 225 -2.00 27.82 13.58
N ILE A 226 -2.78 26.81 13.96
CA ILE A 226 -3.92 26.93 14.88
C ILE A 226 -3.44 27.39 16.26
N SER A 227 -2.42 26.75 16.82
CA SER A 227 -1.84 27.15 18.11
C SER A 227 -1.33 28.60 18.08
N LEU A 228 -0.75 29.05 16.97
CA LEU A 228 -0.34 30.45 16.80
C LEU A 228 -1.53 31.43 16.77
N ILE A 229 -2.64 31.05 16.14
CA ILE A 229 -3.88 31.86 16.14
C ILE A 229 -4.47 31.94 17.56
N PHE A 230 -4.56 30.82 18.28
CA PHE A 230 -5.06 30.80 19.66
C PHE A 230 -4.15 31.59 20.63
N ALA A 231 -2.83 31.51 20.47
CA ALA A 231 -1.87 32.31 21.25
C ALA A 231 -2.05 33.82 21.02
N LYS A 232 -2.47 34.24 19.83
CA LYS A 232 -2.79 35.65 19.52
C LYS A 232 -4.04 36.10 20.30
N LYS A 233 -5.08 35.24 20.37
CA LYS A 233 -6.34 35.53 21.09
C LYS A 233 -6.11 35.64 22.59
N THR A 234 -5.36 34.73 23.19
CA THR A 234 -5.03 34.78 24.64
C THR A 234 -4.16 35.98 25.00
N LYS A 235 -3.29 36.46 24.10
CA LYS A 235 -2.49 37.67 24.33
C LYS A 235 -3.32 38.96 24.27
N ILE A 236 -4.37 39.02 23.45
CA ILE A 236 -5.31 40.14 23.42
C ILE A 236 -6.15 40.15 24.72
N ILE A 237 -6.59 38.98 25.19
CA ILE A 237 -7.35 38.81 26.44
C ILE A 237 -6.49 39.05 27.71
N ASN A 238 -5.21 38.68 27.70
CA ASN A 238 -4.32 38.93 28.83
C ASN A 238 -3.79 40.37 28.88
N LYS A 239 -3.92 41.15 27.80
CA LYS A 239 -3.65 42.59 27.84
C LYS A 239 -4.69 43.34 28.70
N THR A 240 -5.83 42.71 29.01
CA THR A 240 -6.90 43.23 29.88
C THR A 240 -6.87 42.71 31.32
N LYS A 241 -5.97 41.78 31.70
CA LYS A 241 -5.81 41.35 33.10
C LYS A 241 -4.37 41.49 33.59
N LYS A 242 -4.19 42.52 34.43
CA LYS A 242 -2.99 42.86 35.21
C LYS A 242 -2.61 41.70 36.14
N ILE A 243 -1.82 40.73 35.67
CA ILE A 243 -1.18 39.73 36.54
C ILE A 243 0.33 39.91 36.50
N ARG A 244 0.81 40.61 37.52
CA ARG A 244 2.20 40.91 37.85
C ARG A 244 2.78 39.70 38.58
N GLN A 245 3.79 39.04 38.01
CA GLN A 245 4.99 38.46 38.67
C GLN A 245 5.56 37.18 38.01
N LYS A 246 4.80 36.34 37.29
CA LYS A 246 5.39 35.20 36.52
C LYS A 246 5.98 35.57 35.15
N ALA A 247 6.05 36.87 34.82
CA ALA A 247 6.24 37.34 33.45
C ALA A 247 7.69 37.55 32.98
N LYS A 248 8.73 37.47 33.84
CA LYS A 248 10.12 37.79 33.41
C LYS A 248 10.69 36.77 32.41
N PHE A 249 10.50 35.47 32.64
CA PHE A 249 10.98 34.44 31.71
C PHE A 249 10.17 34.41 30.41
N LEU A 250 8.84 34.48 30.52
CA LEU A 250 7.92 34.57 29.38
C LEU A 250 8.11 35.84 28.53
N THR A 251 8.53 36.97 29.12
CA THR A 251 8.83 38.18 28.34
C THR A 251 10.15 38.08 27.59
N ILE A 252 11.17 37.43 28.14
CA ILE A 252 12.43 37.18 27.43
C ILE A 252 12.19 36.21 26.26
N LEU A 253 11.51 35.08 26.51
CA LEU A 253 11.17 34.11 25.46
C LEU A 253 10.27 34.75 24.38
N ALA A 254 9.28 35.56 24.78
CA ALA A 254 8.44 36.29 23.83
C ALA A 254 9.23 37.32 23.04
N LYS A 255 10.18 38.05 23.63
CA LYS A 255 11.05 38.98 22.91
C LYS A 255 11.92 38.27 21.87
N LEU A 256 12.41 37.07 22.21
CA LEU A 256 13.30 36.29 21.36
C LEU A 256 12.54 35.61 20.21
N LEU A 257 11.32 35.14 20.46
CA LEU A 257 10.46 34.51 19.45
C LEU A 257 9.69 35.51 18.59
N MET A 258 9.50 36.76 19.01
CA MET A 258 8.67 37.73 18.27
C MET A 258 9.19 38.10 16.88
N PRO A 259 10.51 38.26 16.62
CA PRO A 259 11.02 38.47 15.27
C PRO A 259 10.77 37.26 14.37
N ILE A 260 11.00 36.05 14.89
CA ILE A 260 10.78 34.78 14.19
C ILE A 260 9.29 34.62 13.89
N TYR A 261 8.42 34.94 14.85
CA TYR A 261 6.97 34.93 14.68
C TYR A 261 6.51 35.93 13.62
N LYS A 262 6.95 37.19 13.66
CA LYS A 262 6.59 38.20 12.64
C LYS A 262 7.07 37.80 11.25
N PHE A 263 8.26 37.21 11.17
CA PHE A 263 8.81 36.68 9.93
C PHE A 263 7.97 35.50 9.42
N LEU A 264 7.73 34.48 10.24
CA LEU A 264 6.88 33.33 9.90
C LEU A 264 5.49 33.79 9.48
N GLN A 265 4.82 34.64 10.27
CA GLN A 265 3.49 35.15 9.97
C GLN A 265 3.40 35.80 8.59
N ARG A 266 4.43 36.55 8.17
CA ARG A 266 4.46 37.23 6.87
C ARG A 266 4.51 36.25 5.68
N TYR A 267 5.09 35.07 5.88
CA TYR A 267 5.27 34.07 4.84
C TYR A 267 4.40 32.82 5.01
N MET A 268 3.77 32.64 6.18
CA MET A 268 3.06 31.41 6.55
C MET A 268 1.92 31.10 5.59
N GLY A 269 1.16 32.12 5.19
CA GLY A 269 0.10 31.96 4.18
C GLY A 269 0.64 31.41 2.85
N ARG A 270 1.75 31.97 2.34
CA ARG A 270 2.38 31.53 1.10
C ARG A 270 3.00 30.14 1.22
N ILE A 271 3.62 29.82 2.35
CA ILE A 271 4.20 28.50 2.62
C ILE A 271 3.11 27.44 2.65
N LEU A 272 1.98 27.71 3.32
CA LEU A 272 0.82 26.81 3.39
C LEU A 272 0.22 26.55 2.01
N VAL A 273 0.04 27.60 1.20
CA VAL A 273 -0.46 27.47 -0.19
C VAL A 273 0.50 26.63 -1.03
N ALA A 274 1.81 26.93 -0.99
CA ALA A 274 2.81 26.17 -1.73
C ALA A 274 2.86 24.69 -1.31
N PHE A 275 2.75 24.42 -0.01
CA PHE A 275 2.73 23.06 0.52
C PHE A 275 1.45 22.30 0.12
N GLY A 276 0.31 22.98 0.10
CA GLY A 276 -0.93 22.41 -0.38
C GLY A 276 -0.89 22.06 -1.88
N PHE A 277 -0.32 22.93 -2.73
CA PHE A 277 -0.09 22.59 -4.14
C PHE A 277 0.86 21.40 -4.32
N PHE A 278 1.94 21.35 -3.52
CA PHE A 278 2.87 20.22 -3.54
C PHE A 278 2.17 18.91 -3.16
N LEU A 279 1.36 18.90 -2.10
CA LEU A 279 0.56 17.74 -1.71
C LEU A 279 -0.44 17.33 -2.80
N GLY A 280 -1.09 18.29 -3.45
CA GLY A 280 -1.98 18.01 -4.58
C GLY A 280 -1.26 17.34 -5.74
N ALA A 281 -0.05 17.80 -6.08
CA ALA A 281 0.78 17.16 -7.11
C ALA A 281 1.19 15.74 -6.71
N VAL A 282 1.62 15.53 -5.45
CA VAL A 282 1.94 14.19 -4.92
C VAL A 282 0.72 13.27 -4.97
N SER A 283 -0.47 13.75 -4.58
CA SER A 283 -1.71 12.98 -4.69
C SER A 283 -1.92 12.48 -6.11
N ILE A 284 -1.87 13.37 -7.11
CA ILE A 284 -2.08 13.01 -8.52
C ILE A 284 -1.07 11.94 -8.97
N MET A 285 0.20 12.05 -8.55
CA MET A 285 1.23 11.06 -8.88
C MET A 285 1.03 9.70 -8.18
N THR A 286 0.30 9.67 -7.06
CA THR A 286 -0.05 8.45 -6.31
C THR A 286 -1.43 7.87 -6.67
N LEU A 287 -2.05 8.33 -7.76
CA LEU A 287 -3.35 7.84 -8.21
C LEU A 287 -3.22 6.41 -8.77
N SER A 288 -3.18 5.41 -7.88
CA SER A 288 -3.24 3.98 -8.23
C SER A 288 -4.53 3.37 -7.69
N GLN A 289 -4.98 2.26 -8.30
CA GLN A 289 -6.15 1.51 -7.80
C GLN A 289 -5.95 1.00 -6.36
N PHE A 290 -4.70 0.84 -5.92
CA PHE A 290 -4.36 0.30 -4.60
C PHE A 290 -4.12 1.40 -3.53
N ASP A 291 -3.89 2.64 -3.95
CA ASP A 291 -3.52 3.76 -3.05
C ASP A 291 -4.64 4.81 -2.87
N GLN A 292 -5.89 4.44 -3.17
CA GLN A 292 -7.05 5.36 -3.15
C GLN A 292 -7.24 6.09 -1.80
N LEU A 293 -6.92 5.43 -0.68
CA LEU A 293 -6.98 6.04 0.65
C LEU A 293 -5.92 7.14 0.83
N VAL A 294 -4.69 6.89 0.37
CA VAL A 294 -3.59 7.86 0.46
C VAL A 294 -3.86 9.05 -0.45
N PHE A 295 -4.33 8.79 -1.66
CA PHE A 295 -4.78 9.82 -2.59
C PHE A 295 -5.85 10.74 -2.00
N SER A 296 -6.92 10.16 -1.42
CA SER A 296 -8.04 10.92 -0.87
C SER A 296 -7.63 11.77 0.34
N LEU A 297 -6.84 11.21 1.26
CA LEU A 297 -6.33 11.94 2.43
C LEU A 297 -5.40 13.09 2.02
N ASN A 298 -4.43 12.86 1.13
CA ASN A 298 -3.52 13.90 0.67
C ASN A 298 -4.25 15.00 -0.11
N SER A 299 -5.27 14.65 -0.89
CA SER A 299 -6.07 15.62 -1.65
C SER A 299 -6.92 16.52 -0.74
N ILE A 300 -7.61 15.94 0.26
CA ILE A 300 -8.36 16.71 1.25
C ILE A 300 -7.42 17.67 2.00
N LEU A 301 -6.25 17.19 2.39
CA LEU A 301 -5.29 17.96 3.17
C LEU A 301 -4.61 19.07 2.36
N ALA A 302 -4.30 18.81 1.08
CA ALA A 302 -3.85 19.81 0.12
C ALA A 302 -4.82 21.00 0.06
N ILE A 303 -6.11 20.70 -0.06
CA ILE A 303 -7.17 21.70 -0.14
C ILE A 303 -7.24 22.51 1.16
N VAL A 304 -7.30 21.84 2.32
CA VAL A 304 -7.31 22.49 3.65
C VAL A 304 -6.15 23.47 3.81
N LEU A 305 -4.95 23.07 3.40
CA LEU A 305 -3.76 23.91 3.48
C LEU A 305 -3.80 25.11 2.54
N ILE A 306 -4.28 24.94 1.30
CA ILE A 306 -4.45 26.05 0.36
C ILE A 306 -5.42 27.07 0.94
N ILE A 307 -6.55 26.65 1.50
CA ILE A 307 -7.55 27.55 2.08
C ILE A 307 -7.00 28.31 3.28
N ILE A 308 -6.44 27.59 4.26
CA ILE A 308 -5.86 28.22 5.46
C ILE A 308 -4.75 29.18 5.04
N GLY A 309 -3.93 28.79 4.07
CA GLY A 309 -2.88 29.62 3.52
C GLY A 309 -3.40 30.90 2.88
N VAL A 310 -4.45 30.82 2.05
CA VAL A 310 -5.09 31.99 1.42
C VAL A 310 -5.77 32.88 2.46
N LEU A 311 -6.51 32.31 3.41
CA LEU A 311 -7.19 33.07 4.46
C LEU A 311 -6.18 33.83 5.35
N ILE A 312 -5.06 33.21 5.69
CA ILE A 312 -3.97 33.86 6.42
C ILE A 312 -3.26 34.89 5.55
N HIS A 313 -3.03 34.61 4.27
CA HIS A 313 -2.31 35.53 3.38
C HIS A 313 -3.09 36.83 3.14
N THR A 314 -4.41 36.72 3.03
CA THR A 314 -5.30 37.82 2.63
C THR A 314 -5.92 38.56 3.81
N ASP A 315 -5.70 38.09 5.04
CA ASP A 315 -6.37 38.59 6.26
C ASP A 315 -7.91 38.65 6.13
N ALA A 316 -8.50 37.90 5.19
CA ALA A 316 -9.94 37.91 4.93
C ALA A 316 -10.77 37.51 6.17
N TRP A 317 -10.20 36.65 7.02
CA TRP A 317 -10.81 36.26 8.30
C TRP A 317 -10.98 37.44 9.27
N ALA A 318 -10.11 38.45 9.19
CA ALA A 318 -10.14 39.62 10.07
C ALA A 318 -11.12 40.69 9.59
N GLN A 319 -11.34 40.82 8.27
CA GLN A 319 -12.23 41.83 7.70
C GLN A 319 -13.71 41.45 7.77
N ALA A 320 -14.04 40.16 7.71
CA ALA A 320 -15.43 39.66 7.79
C ALA A 320 -16.16 40.03 9.10
N TRP A 321 -15.44 40.46 10.13
CA TRP A 321 -15.98 40.78 11.46
C TRP A 321 -16.04 42.28 11.76
N THR A 322 -15.83 43.15 10.78
CA THR A 322 -15.90 44.62 10.98
C THR A 322 -17.26 45.21 10.56
N GLU A 323 -17.78 46.17 11.34
CA GLU A 323 -19.17 46.65 11.41
C GLU A 323 -19.79 47.25 10.12
N LYS A 324 -19.10 47.31 8.97
CA LYS A 324 -19.52 48.11 7.80
C LYS A 324 -20.26 47.33 6.69
N GLY A 325 -20.99 46.28 7.05
CA GLY A 325 -21.80 45.52 6.11
C GLY A 325 -21.02 44.42 5.38
N VAL A 326 -21.72 43.33 5.07
CA VAL A 326 -21.15 42.11 4.51
C VAL A 326 -20.72 42.37 3.06
N LYS A 327 -19.44 42.64 2.83
CA LYS A 327 -18.87 42.55 1.48
C LYS A 327 -18.68 41.08 1.15
N ILE A 328 -19.42 40.60 0.17
CA ILE A 328 -19.29 39.25 -0.35
C ILE A 328 -18.01 39.17 -1.19
N ASP A 329 -17.00 38.49 -0.65
CA ASP A 329 -15.75 38.21 -1.36
C ASP A 329 -15.98 37.04 -2.34
N ILE A 330 -16.17 37.38 -3.61
CA ILE A 330 -16.41 36.42 -4.71
C ILE A 330 -15.27 35.39 -4.79
N GLY A 331 -14.02 35.78 -4.53
CA GLY A 331 -12.88 34.87 -4.49
C GLY A 331 -12.99 33.86 -3.34
N ALA A 332 -13.45 34.30 -2.17
CA ALA A 332 -13.72 33.40 -1.05
C ALA A 332 -14.87 32.42 -1.33
N ILE A 333 -15.93 32.87 -2.01
CA ILE A 333 -17.05 31.99 -2.42
C ILE A 333 -16.57 30.93 -3.41
N LEU A 334 -15.81 31.31 -4.43
CA LEU A 334 -15.32 30.37 -5.45
C LEU A 334 -14.38 29.31 -4.84
N ILE A 335 -13.53 29.72 -3.89
CA ILE A 335 -12.70 28.80 -3.12
C ILE A 335 -13.60 27.87 -2.28
N ALA A 336 -14.60 28.40 -1.57
CA ALA A 336 -15.51 27.58 -0.78
C ALA A 336 -16.28 26.55 -1.63
N LEU A 337 -16.71 26.94 -2.83
CA LEU A 337 -17.42 26.06 -3.76
C LEU A 337 -16.51 24.95 -4.31
N ALA A 338 -15.24 25.24 -4.56
CA ALA A 338 -14.24 24.24 -4.92
C ALA A 338 -14.07 23.17 -3.83
N ILE A 339 -14.11 23.56 -2.54
CA ILE A 339 -14.01 22.62 -1.41
C ILE A 339 -15.17 21.62 -1.43
N ILE A 340 -16.39 22.13 -1.59
CA ILE A 340 -17.60 21.30 -1.61
C ILE A 340 -17.51 20.30 -2.76
N LEU A 341 -17.10 20.74 -3.95
CA LEU A 341 -16.98 19.87 -5.12
C LEU A 341 -15.88 18.83 -4.97
N PHE A 342 -14.73 19.17 -4.39
CA PHE A 342 -13.69 18.19 -4.08
C PHE A 342 -14.12 17.17 -3.02
N ALA A 343 -14.87 17.60 -2.00
CA ALA A 343 -15.42 16.69 -0.99
C ALA A 343 -16.42 15.70 -1.61
N ILE A 344 -17.32 16.19 -2.48
CA ILE A 344 -18.26 15.33 -3.22
C ILE A 344 -17.49 14.38 -4.15
N ALA A 345 -16.47 14.86 -4.87
CA ALA A 345 -15.62 14.02 -5.70
C ALA A 345 -14.93 12.90 -4.89
N GLY A 346 -14.42 13.23 -3.70
CA GLY A 346 -13.83 12.25 -2.78
C GLY A 346 -14.83 11.19 -2.32
N ILE A 347 -16.05 11.60 -1.94
CA ILE A 347 -17.12 10.66 -1.58
C ILE A 347 -17.48 9.74 -2.76
N CYS A 348 -17.62 10.31 -3.97
CA CYS A 348 -17.87 9.55 -5.19
C CYS A 348 -16.75 8.56 -5.52
N ALA A 349 -15.49 8.92 -5.27
CA ALA A 349 -14.33 8.05 -5.49
C ALA A 349 -14.25 6.89 -4.49
N ILE A 350 -14.70 7.11 -3.25
CA ILE A 350 -14.71 6.09 -2.19
C ILE A 350 -15.93 5.15 -2.33
N TYR A 351 -17.00 5.61 -2.98
CA TYR A 351 -18.21 4.80 -3.15
C TYR A 351 -17.97 3.62 -4.08
N ARG A 352 -18.01 2.42 -3.50
CA ARG A 352 -17.96 1.14 -4.21
C ARG A 352 -19.32 0.45 -4.14
N THR A 353 -19.77 -0.09 -5.27
CA THR A 353 -20.88 -1.05 -5.29
C THR A 353 -20.32 -2.43 -5.55
N ILE A 354 -20.96 -3.44 -4.97
CA ILE A 354 -20.77 -4.82 -5.42
C ILE A 354 -21.29 -4.85 -6.85
N GLY A 355 -20.37 -5.00 -7.79
CA GLY A 355 -20.59 -4.68 -9.19
C GLY A 355 -21.22 -5.81 -9.99
N ALA A 356 -20.73 -7.03 -9.77
CA ALA A 356 -21.38 -8.24 -10.21
C ALA A 356 -20.76 -9.42 -9.45
N THR A 357 -21.59 -10.37 -9.03
CA THR A 357 -21.15 -11.75 -8.87
C THR A 357 -21.08 -12.33 -10.27
N VAL A 358 -19.89 -12.60 -10.79
CA VAL A 358 -19.73 -13.24 -12.10
C VAL A 358 -19.65 -14.75 -11.86
N PRO A 359 -20.73 -15.52 -12.10
CA PRO A 359 -20.64 -16.96 -12.12
C PRO A 359 -19.90 -17.38 -13.38
N TYR A 360 -18.76 -18.03 -13.24
CA TYR A 360 -18.16 -18.74 -14.37
C TYR A 360 -18.20 -20.25 -14.13
N LYS A 361 -18.55 -20.97 -15.19
CA LYS A 361 -18.64 -22.42 -15.20
C LYS A 361 -17.24 -22.99 -15.41
N THR A 362 -16.78 -23.77 -14.46
CA THR A 362 -15.58 -24.59 -14.63
C THR A 362 -16.03 -26.04 -14.80
N TYR A 363 -15.62 -26.66 -15.90
CA TYR A 363 -15.87 -28.08 -16.14
C TYR A 363 -14.74 -28.88 -15.51
N THR A 364 -15.06 -29.64 -14.47
CA THR A 364 -14.13 -30.56 -13.84
C THR A 364 -14.53 -31.99 -14.21
N GLY A 365 -13.61 -32.71 -14.85
CA GLY A 365 -13.73 -34.13 -15.21
C GLY A 365 -13.44 -34.43 -16.69
N ILE A 366 -12.27 -34.99 -16.97
CA ILE A 366 -11.99 -35.75 -18.21
C ILE A 366 -11.18 -37.00 -17.83
N GLY A 367 -11.88 -38.03 -17.38
CA GLY A 367 -11.36 -39.40 -17.35
C GLY A 367 -11.69 -40.13 -18.66
N PRO A 368 -10.84 -41.06 -19.14
CA PRO A 368 -11.05 -41.79 -20.38
C PRO A 368 -12.23 -42.78 -20.35
N SER A 369 -12.87 -43.00 -19.19
CA SER A 369 -14.04 -43.87 -19.06
C SER A 369 -15.18 -43.17 -18.30
N LYS A 370 -16.18 -42.72 -19.07
CA LYS A 370 -17.47 -42.08 -18.69
C LYS A 370 -17.47 -40.55 -18.60
N GLN A 371 -18.19 -39.97 -19.56
CA GLN A 371 -18.55 -38.55 -19.72
C GLN A 371 -19.56 -38.10 -18.66
N THR A 372 -19.11 -37.77 -17.46
CA THR A 372 -19.91 -36.93 -16.56
C THR A 372 -19.05 -35.75 -16.13
N SER A 373 -19.06 -34.69 -16.95
CA SER A 373 -18.48 -33.41 -16.56
C SER A 373 -19.37 -32.78 -15.49
N GLU A 374 -18.88 -32.68 -14.26
CA GLU A 374 -19.54 -31.87 -13.25
C GLU A 374 -19.28 -30.39 -13.54
N GLU A 375 -20.36 -29.65 -13.71
CA GLU A 375 -20.32 -28.20 -13.91
C GLU A 375 -20.27 -27.52 -12.55
N ASN A 376 -19.13 -26.95 -12.20
CA ASN A 376 -18.97 -26.14 -10.99
C ASN A 376 -19.13 -24.65 -11.32
N ILE A 377 -20.00 -23.96 -10.59
CA ILE A 377 -20.20 -22.51 -10.74
C ILE A 377 -19.38 -21.80 -9.66
N ILE A 378 -18.31 -21.10 -10.06
CA ILE A 378 -17.53 -20.25 -9.16
C ILE A 378 -18.10 -18.83 -9.22
N ILE A 379 -18.38 -18.25 -8.06
CA ILE A 379 -18.91 -16.88 -7.95
C ILE A 379 -17.77 -15.95 -7.54
N GLU A 380 -17.31 -15.11 -8.47
CA GLU A 380 -16.33 -14.06 -8.18
C GLU A 380 -17.02 -12.71 -7.98
N VAL A 381 -16.67 -11.99 -6.92
CA VAL A 381 -17.27 -10.70 -6.58
C VAL A 381 -16.42 -9.58 -7.19
N VAL A 382 -16.89 -9.00 -8.29
CA VAL A 382 -16.27 -7.84 -8.92
C VAL A 382 -16.84 -6.57 -8.29
N TYR A 383 -15.97 -5.67 -7.81
CA TYR A 383 -16.38 -4.34 -7.32
C TYR A 383 -16.43 -3.35 -8.49
N LEU A 384 -17.54 -2.62 -8.62
CA LEU A 384 -17.67 -1.52 -9.59
C LEU A 384 -17.52 -0.18 -8.87
N TYR A 385 -16.91 0.78 -9.57
CA TYR A 385 -16.78 2.18 -9.15
C TYR A 385 -17.66 3.05 -10.04
N PRO A 386 -18.99 3.03 -9.86
CA PRO A 386 -19.94 3.61 -10.81
C PRO A 386 -19.77 5.13 -10.97
N TYR A 387 -19.15 5.80 -10.00
CA TYR A 387 -18.99 7.25 -9.98
C TYR A 387 -17.56 7.72 -10.25
N ALA A 388 -16.65 6.85 -10.71
CA ALA A 388 -15.27 7.24 -10.99
C ALA A 388 -15.18 8.38 -12.03
N SER A 389 -16.00 8.33 -13.09
CA SER A 389 -16.08 9.38 -14.11
C SER A 389 -16.63 10.71 -13.56
N ILE A 390 -17.64 10.64 -12.69
CA ILE A 390 -18.23 11.81 -12.02
C ILE A 390 -17.25 12.42 -11.03
N ALA A 391 -16.54 11.60 -10.25
CA ALA A 391 -15.52 12.05 -9.31
C ALA A 391 -14.40 12.84 -10.02
N SER A 392 -13.88 12.29 -11.13
CA SER A 392 -12.88 12.98 -11.95
C SER A 392 -13.38 14.33 -12.50
N THR A 393 -14.62 14.37 -12.98
CA THR A 393 -15.24 15.59 -13.53
C THR A 393 -15.44 16.66 -12.46
N LEU A 394 -15.98 16.27 -11.29
CA LEU A 394 -16.17 17.17 -10.15
C LEU A 394 -14.85 17.71 -9.61
N ALA A 395 -13.81 16.87 -9.51
CA ALA A 395 -12.47 17.30 -9.10
C ALA A 395 -11.87 18.31 -10.09
N THR A 396 -12.11 18.13 -11.39
CA THR A 396 -11.63 19.06 -12.43
C THR A 396 -12.33 20.42 -12.32
N ILE A 397 -13.65 20.44 -12.18
CA ILE A 397 -14.42 21.69 -11.99
C ILE A 397 -14.00 22.39 -10.70
N ALA A 398 -13.82 21.62 -9.62
CA ALA A 398 -13.34 22.13 -8.34
C ALA A 398 -11.97 22.81 -8.47
N LEU A 399 -11.05 22.19 -9.21
CA LEU A 399 -9.73 22.76 -9.48
C LEU A 399 -9.83 24.08 -10.25
N CYS A 400 -10.69 24.16 -11.28
CA CYS A 400 -10.92 25.39 -12.04
C CYS A 400 -11.46 26.52 -11.14
N PHE A 401 -12.42 26.25 -10.25
CA PHE A 401 -12.93 27.24 -9.31
C PHE A 401 -11.91 27.65 -8.25
N ALA A 402 -11.08 26.72 -7.77
CA ALA A 402 -10.00 27.04 -6.84
C ALA A 402 -8.97 27.98 -7.48
N ILE A 403 -8.53 27.68 -8.71
CA ILE A 403 -7.58 28.51 -9.46
C ILE A 403 -8.17 29.89 -9.75
N TYR A 404 -9.39 29.95 -10.29
CA TYR A 404 -10.04 31.21 -10.64
C TYR A 404 -10.32 32.07 -9.39
N GLY A 405 -10.86 31.47 -8.32
CA GLY A 405 -11.09 32.15 -7.05
C GLY A 405 -9.80 32.70 -6.43
N PHE A 406 -8.69 31.97 -6.57
CA PHE A 406 -7.37 32.45 -6.16
C PHE A 406 -6.91 33.66 -6.98
N PHE A 407 -7.04 33.64 -8.32
CA PHE A 407 -6.68 34.77 -9.17
C PHE A 407 -7.53 36.02 -8.91
N VAL A 408 -8.86 35.88 -8.85
CA VAL A 408 -9.77 37.00 -8.54
C VAL A 408 -9.37 37.67 -7.23
N LYS A 409 -8.96 36.87 -6.24
CA LYS A 409 -8.55 37.37 -4.93
C LYS A 409 -7.19 38.08 -4.97
N ILE A 410 -6.24 37.61 -5.79
CA ILE A 410 -4.97 38.30 -6.01
C ILE A 410 -5.21 39.66 -6.68
N PHE A 411 -6.03 39.71 -7.74
CA PHE A 411 -6.28 40.93 -8.50
C PHE A 411 -7.11 41.98 -7.75
N HIS A 412 -7.96 41.56 -6.81
CA HIS A 412 -8.68 42.52 -5.97
C HIS A 412 -7.84 43.10 -4.81
N LEU A 413 -6.68 42.51 -4.52
CA LEU A 413 -5.75 42.96 -3.48
C LEU A 413 -4.66 43.90 -4.03
N SER A 414 -4.45 43.93 -5.35
CA SER A 414 -3.67 44.97 -6.05
C SER A 414 -4.54 46.19 -6.31
#